data_AF-A0A5J5URR3-F1
#
_entry.id   AF-A0A5J5URR3-F1
#
_cell.length_a   1.000
_cell.length_b   1.000
_cell.length_c   1.000
_cell.angle_alpha   90.00
_cell.angle_beta   90.00
_cell.angle_gamma   90.00
#
_symmetry.space_group_name_H-M   'P 1'
#
loop_
_entity.id
_entity.type
_entity.pdbx_description
1 polymer ?
#
loop_
_entity_poly.entity_id
_entity_poly.type
_entity_poly.pdbx_seq_one_letter_code
_entity_poly.pdbx_strand_id
1 'polypeptide(L)'
;MGCENIEFDQGWGEMEKGIEKLKRILAGEKETPFTSREYMTLYTTIYNMCNQKAPHDYSEQLYDKYKETLDEYITSIVYEDVHPTIKDIVLSLIDKEREGEQIDRALLKNALDIFVEMGGGQMNRYQDDFEAPFLQETSNYFSRKASKWIEEASCPDYLLKSEECLKKEVDKVSNYLHSSTETKLMEVIFSVA
;
A
#
# COMPACT_ATOMS: atom_id res chain seq x y z
N MET A 1 14.90 -48.93 2.60
CA MET A 1 15.78 -47.76 2.66
C MET A 1 15.07 -46.72 3.48
N GLY A 2 15.58 -46.38 4.66
CA GLY A 2 15.01 -45.31 5.48
C GLY A 2 15.17 -43.99 4.72
N CYS A 3 14.10 -43.20 4.59
CA CYS A 3 14.27 -41.79 4.26
C CYS A 3 15.15 -41.18 5.35
N GLU A 4 16.32 -40.67 4.99
CA GLU A 4 17.07 -39.79 5.86
C GLU A 4 16.18 -38.58 6.18
N ASN A 5 16.08 -38.22 7.46
CA ASN A 5 15.34 -37.03 7.84
C ASN A 5 16.04 -35.81 7.23
N ILE A 6 15.26 -34.93 6.60
CA ILE A 6 15.73 -33.63 6.14
C ILE A 6 15.65 -32.69 7.33
N GLU A 7 16.79 -32.14 7.74
CA GLU A 7 16.86 -31.08 8.74
C GLU A 7 16.19 -29.81 8.20
N PHE A 8 15.60 -29.01 9.09
CA PHE A 8 14.83 -27.82 8.67
C PHE A 8 15.65 -26.87 7.79
N ASP A 9 16.85 -26.48 8.23
CA ASP A 9 17.71 -25.55 7.51
C ASP A 9 18.11 -26.05 6.13
N GLN A 10 18.32 -27.37 5.99
CA GLN A 10 18.64 -27.98 4.71
C GLN A 10 17.45 -27.89 3.75
N GLY A 11 16.27 -28.27 4.22
CA GLY A 11 15.07 -28.26 3.40
C GLY A 11 14.60 -26.84 3.05
N TRP A 12 14.67 -25.92 4.01
CA TRP A 12 14.36 -24.52 3.79
C TRP A 12 15.36 -23.86 2.84
N GLY A 13 16.65 -24.16 2.95
CA GLY A 13 17.65 -23.66 1.99
C GLY A 13 17.41 -24.10 0.54
N GLU A 14 16.79 -25.26 0.31
CA GLU A 14 16.31 -25.64 -1.03
C GLU A 14 15.09 -24.82 -1.46
N MET A 15 14.16 -24.54 -0.54
CA MET A 15 12.99 -23.69 -0.81
C MET A 15 13.39 -22.25 -1.13
N GLU A 16 14.35 -21.69 -0.40
CA GLU A 16 14.88 -20.34 -0.63
C GLU A 16 15.45 -20.20 -2.04
N LYS A 17 16.16 -21.20 -2.57
CA LYS A 17 16.63 -21.18 -3.96
C LYS A 17 15.47 -21.07 -4.95
N GLY A 18 14.38 -21.78 -4.69
CA GLY A 18 13.15 -21.72 -5.48
C GLY A 18 12.48 -20.34 -5.37
N ILE A 19 12.33 -19.82 -4.16
CA ILE A 19 11.77 -18.49 -3.88
C ILE A 19 12.57 -17.41 -4.61
N GLU A 20 13.90 -17.43 -4.51
CA GLU A 20 14.77 -16.45 -5.17
C GLU A 20 14.69 -16.52 -6.71
N LYS A 21 14.59 -17.74 -7.26
CA LYS A 21 14.32 -17.90 -8.70
C LYS A 21 12.97 -17.29 -9.09
N LEU A 22 11.92 -17.53 -8.28
CA LEU A 22 10.60 -16.96 -8.52
C LEU A 22 10.61 -15.42 -8.45
N LYS A 23 11.30 -14.84 -7.47
CA LYS A 23 11.47 -13.37 -7.35
C LYS A 23 12.09 -12.78 -8.62
N ARG A 24 13.17 -13.37 -9.15
CA ARG A 24 13.81 -12.92 -10.40
C ARG A 24 12.87 -13.00 -11.62
N ILE A 25 12.07 -14.07 -11.70
CA ILE A 25 11.06 -14.22 -12.76
C ILE A 25 10.01 -13.10 -12.65
N LEU A 26 9.48 -12.85 -11.44
CA LEU A 26 8.47 -11.82 -11.20
C LEU A 26 9.02 -10.40 -11.46
N ALA A 27 10.30 -10.18 -11.17
CA ALA A 27 11.01 -8.94 -11.50
C ALA A 27 11.30 -8.76 -13.01
N GLY A 28 10.92 -9.73 -13.85
CA GLY A 28 11.15 -9.67 -15.30
C GLY A 28 12.61 -9.81 -15.72
N GLU A 29 13.47 -10.33 -14.84
CA GLU A 29 14.87 -10.59 -15.15
C GLU A 29 15.03 -11.69 -16.21
N LYS A 30 16.22 -11.80 -16.80
CA LYS A 30 16.57 -12.91 -17.70
C LYS A 30 16.79 -14.20 -16.90
N GLU A 31 15.70 -14.76 -16.39
CA GLU A 31 15.65 -16.02 -15.65
C GLU A 31 14.87 -17.07 -16.44
N THR A 32 15.33 -18.32 -16.35
CA THR A 32 14.66 -19.44 -17.00
C THR A 32 13.41 -19.84 -16.22
N PRO A 33 12.31 -20.26 -16.89
CA PRO A 33 11.18 -20.86 -16.20
C PRO A 33 11.60 -22.09 -15.39
N PHE A 34 10.81 -22.44 -14.37
CA PHE A 34 11.02 -23.67 -13.63
C PHE A 34 10.94 -24.90 -14.55
N THR A 35 11.97 -25.73 -14.48
CA THR A 35 11.95 -27.06 -15.09
C THR A 35 11.11 -28.01 -14.25
N SER A 36 10.55 -29.06 -14.85
CA SER A 36 9.81 -30.09 -14.11
C SER A 36 10.66 -30.72 -13.00
N ARG A 37 11.98 -30.84 -13.20
CA ARG A 37 12.90 -31.35 -12.18
C ARG A 37 12.98 -30.43 -10.98
N GLU A 38 13.15 -29.12 -11.19
CA GLU A 38 13.19 -28.14 -10.09
C GLU A 38 11.87 -28.12 -9.32
N TYR A 39 10.74 -28.09 -10.03
CA TYR A 39 9.42 -28.15 -9.39
C TYR A 39 9.24 -29.42 -8.55
N MET A 40 9.57 -30.59 -9.11
CA MET A 40 9.49 -31.86 -8.40
C MET A 40 10.42 -31.91 -7.18
N THR A 41 11.62 -31.35 -7.27
CA THR A 41 12.53 -31.23 -6.11
C THR A 41 11.89 -30.41 -5.00
N LEU A 42 11.43 -29.18 -5.29
CA LEU A 42 10.80 -28.30 -4.29
C LEU A 42 9.58 -28.96 -3.63
N TYR A 43 8.68 -29.52 -4.45
CA TYR A 43 7.49 -30.21 -3.96
C TYR A 43 7.83 -31.39 -3.07
N THR A 44 8.78 -32.24 -3.50
CA THR A 44 9.20 -33.43 -2.74
C THR A 44 9.87 -33.04 -1.43
N THR A 45 10.67 -31.97 -1.42
CA THR A 45 11.28 -31.44 -0.20
C THR A 45 10.22 -31.03 0.82
N ILE A 46 9.25 -30.21 0.45
CA ILE A 46 8.14 -29.82 1.34
C ILE A 46 7.34 -31.04 1.81
N TYR A 47 6.98 -31.93 0.88
CA TYR A 47 6.22 -33.13 1.22
C TYR A 47 6.95 -33.98 2.27
N ASN A 48 8.25 -34.22 2.08
CA ASN A 48 9.04 -35.00 3.03
C ASN A 48 9.15 -34.30 4.38
N MET A 49 9.43 -33.00 4.42
CA MET A 49 9.54 -32.22 5.66
C MET A 49 8.23 -32.19 6.46
N CYS A 50 7.08 -32.20 5.79
CA CYS A 50 5.76 -32.26 6.45
C CYS A 50 5.37 -33.67 6.91
N ASN A 51 5.90 -34.74 6.28
CA ASN A 51 5.50 -36.13 6.57
C ASN A 51 6.57 -36.92 7.35
N GLN A 52 7.64 -36.27 7.79
CA GLN A 52 8.67 -36.84 8.66
C GLN A 52 8.09 -37.24 10.03
N LYS A 53 8.67 -38.27 10.65
CA LYS A 53 8.23 -38.72 11.97
C LYS A 53 8.65 -37.71 13.04
N ALA A 54 7.78 -37.53 14.04
CA ALA A 54 8.09 -36.76 15.25
C ALA A 54 9.47 -37.14 15.81
N PRO A 55 10.29 -36.17 16.26
CA PRO A 55 9.98 -34.74 16.44
C PRO A 55 10.17 -33.83 15.20
N HIS A 56 10.36 -34.38 13.99
CA HIS A 56 10.80 -33.61 12.80
C HIS A 56 9.68 -33.28 11.82
N ASP A 57 8.45 -33.08 12.31
CA ASP A 57 7.36 -32.51 11.50
C ASP A 57 7.54 -30.98 11.49
N TYR A 58 7.82 -30.44 10.30
CA TYR A 58 8.07 -29.01 10.12
C TYR A 58 6.94 -28.27 9.43
N SER A 59 5.75 -28.86 9.31
CA SER A 59 4.62 -28.27 8.59
C SER A 59 4.22 -26.88 9.09
N GLU A 60 4.16 -26.67 10.41
CA GLU A 60 3.86 -25.37 11.02
C GLU A 60 4.96 -24.34 10.72
N GLN A 61 6.23 -24.70 10.96
CA GLN A 61 7.38 -23.82 10.71
C GLN A 61 7.50 -23.42 9.23
N LEU A 62 7.23 -24.34 8.31
CA LEU A 62 7.23 -24.07 6.87
C LEU A 62 6.11 -23.09 6.48
N TYR A 63 4.94 -23.21 7.10
CA TYR A 63 3.82 -22.31 6.83
C TYR A 63 4.08 -20.89 7.34
N ASP A 64 4.70 -20.77 8.52
CA ASP A 64 5.13 -19.47 9.06
C ASP A 64 6.19 -18.83 8.17
N LYS A 65 7.20 -19.60 7.74
CA LYS A 65 8.21 -19.12 6.79
C LYS A 65 7.64 -18.71 5.43
N TYR A 66 6.65 -19.43 4.93
CA TYR A 66 5.93 -19.05 3.72
C TYR A 66 5.24 -17.68 3.89
N LYS A 67 4.53 -17.48 5.01
CA LYS A 67 3.88 -16.20 5.30
C LYS A 67 4.89 -15.07 5.42
N GLU A 68 5.96 -15.25 6.18
CA GLU A 68 7.04 -14.26 6.34
C GLU A 68 7.62 -13.86 4.99
N THR A 69 7.97 -14.83 4.15
CA THR A 69 8.55 -14.59 2.82
C THR A 69 7.59 -13.83 1.91
N LEU A 70 6.31 -14.18 1.94
CA LEU A 70 5.29 -13.53 1.12
C LEU A 70 5.06 -12.09 1.58
N ASP A 71 4.93 -11.88 2.89
CA ASP A 71 4.74 -10.55 3.50
C ASP A 71 5.93 -9.63 3.21
N GLU A 72 7.16 -10.13 3.35
CA GLU A 72 8.38 -9.42 3.00
C GLU A 72 8.38 -9.03 1.52
N TYR A 73 8.04 -9.94 0.62
CA TYR A 73 8.00 -9.66 -0.82
C TYR A 73 6.95 -8.59 -1.17
N ILE A 74 5.75 -8.71 -0.62
CA ILE A 74 4.67 -7.72 -0.87
C ILE A 74 5.09 -6.36 -0.32
N THR A 75 5.62 -6.30 0.89
CA THR A 75 5.95 -5.03 1.57
C THR A 75 7.18 -4.35 0.97
N SER A 76 8.24 -5.10 0.65
CA SER A 76 9.52 -4.52 0.22
C SER A 76 9.66 -4.33 -1.29
N ILE A 77 8.92 -5.10 -2.10
CA ILE A 77 9.02 -5.04 -3.56
C ILE A 77 7.73 -4.48 -4.16
N VAL A 78 6.60 -5.15 -3.93
CA VAL A 78 5.35 -4.82 -4.64
C VAL A 78 4.81 -3.46 -4.20
N TYR A 79 4.73 -3.23 -2.89
CA TYR A 79 4.23 -1.96 -2.36
C TYR A 79 5.15 -0.79 -2.72
N GLU A 80 6.46 -0.94 -2.56
CA GLU A 80 7.43 0.12 -2.87
C GLU A 80 7.39 0.53 -4.36
N ASP A 81 7.11 -0.40 -5.27
CA ASP A 81 6.96 -0.11 -6.71
C ASP A 81 5.62 0.56 -7.05
N VAL A 82 4.53 0.13 -6.41
CA VAL A 82 3.17 0.50 -6.82
C VAL A 82 2.64 1.75 -6.09
N HIS A 83 2.95 1.93 -4.80
CA HIS A 83 2.38 3.00 -3.98
C HIS A 83 2.63 4.43 -4.51
N PRO A 84 3.78 4.79 -5.14
CA PRO A 84 3.97 6.15 -5.65
C PRO A 84 2.99 6.47 -6.78
N THR A 85 2.75 5.50 -7.67
CA THR A 85 1.80 5.61 -8.77
C THR A 85 0.37 5.74 -8.26
N ILE A 86 -0.01 4.92 -7.27
CA ILE A 86 -1.34 5.01 -6.66
C ILE A 86 -1.53 6.38 -6.01
N LYS A 87 -0.57 6.84 -5.21
CA LYS A 87 -0.61 8.16 -4.58
C LYS A 87 -0.85 9.26 -5.61
N ASP A 88 -0.11 9.28 -6.70
CA ASP A 88 -0.26 10.32 -7.74
C ASP A 88 -1.64 10.26 -8.42
N ILE A 89 -2.16 9.05 -8.69
CA ILE A 89 -3.52 8.85 -9.24
C ILE A 89 -4.59 9.35 -8.27
N VAL A 90 -4.48 8.98 -6.98
CA VAL A 90 -5.42 9.38 -5.93
C VAL A 90 -5.45 10.90 -5.79
N LEU A 91 -4.29 11.55 -5.72
CA LEU A 91 -4.19 13.02 -5.63
C LEU A 91 -4.81 13.69 -6.87
N SER A 92 -4.54 13.16 -8.07
CA SER A 92 -5.15 13.68 -9.30
C SER A 92 -6.68 13.55 -9.31
N LEU A 93 -7.23 12.45 -8.80
CA LEU A 93 -8.68 12.25 -8.69
C LEU A 93 -9.31 13.23 -7.70
N ILE A 94 -8.63 13.51 -6.58
CA ILE A 94 -9.09 14.50 -5.60
C ILE A 94 -9.11 15.90 -6.24
N ASP A 95 -8.08 16.27 -7.00
CA ASP A 95 -8.05 17.57 -7.69
C ASP A 95 -9.15 17.69 -8.75
N LYS A 96 -9.43 16.62 -9.50
CA LYS A 96 -10.59 16.59 -10.42
C LYS A 96 -11.91 16.81 -9.69
N GLU A 97 -12.11 16.17 -8.53
CA GLU A 97 -13.30 16.38 -7.71
C GLU A 97 -13.41 17.82 -7.20
N ARG A 98 -12.27 18.47 -6.85
CA ARG A 98 -12.23 19.88 -6.44
C ARG A 98 -12.66 20.84 -7.57
N GLU A 99 -12.34 20.49 -8.81
CA GLU A 99 -12.76 21.23 -10.01
C GLU A 99 -14.19 20.88 -10.47
N GLY A 100 -14.89 20.02 -9.71
CA GLY A 100 -16.30 19.69 -9.92
C GLY A 100 -16.55 18.50 -10.83
N GLU A 101 -15.50 17.75 -11.20
CA GLU A 101 -15.67 16.49 -11.91
C GLU A 101 -16.26 15.41 -11.01
N GLN A 102 -17.08 14.54 -11.59
CA GLN A 102 -17.58 13.35 -10.90
C GLN A 102 -16.49 12.28 -10.89
N ILE A 103 -16.20 11.73 -9.72
CA ILE A 103 -15.23 10.65 -9.55
C ILE A 103 -15.88 9.41 -8.94
N ASP A 104 -15.29 8.24 -9.18
CA ASP A 104 -15.64 7.03 -8.47
C ASP A 104 -14.99 7.02 -7.08
N ARG A 105 -15.74 7.49 -6.08
CA ARG A 105 -15.29 7.54 -4.68
C ARG A 105 -15.07 6.16 -4.08
N ALA A 106 -15.77 5.13 -4.56
CA ALA A 106 -15.56 3.76 -4.08
C ALA A 106 -14.22 3.21 -4.59
N LEU A 107 -13.91 3.45 -5.86
CA LEU A 107 -12.60 3.11 -6.42
C LEU A 107 -11.47 3.89 -5.72
N LEU A 108 -11.67 5.19 -5.46
CA LEU A 108 -10.69 6.00 -4.74
C LEU A 108 -10.43 5.45 -3.33
N LYS A 109 -11.49 5.05 -2.61
CA LYS A 109 -11.38 4.45 -1.28
C LYS A 109 -10.62 3.12 -1.33
N ASN A 110 -10.97 2.23 -2.27
CA ASN A 110 -10.25 0.95 -2.43
C ASN A 110 -8.77 1.16 -2.75
N ALA A 111 -8.44 2.20 -3.51
CA ALA A 111 -7.05 2.57 -3.80
C ALA A 111 -6.32 3.11 -2.56
N LEU A 112 -7.03 3.80 -1.66
CA LEU A 112 -6.48 4.29 -0.40
C LEU A 112 -6.27 3.19 0.64
N ASP A 113 -7.10 2.16 0.62
CA ASP A 113 -7.03 1.04 1.57
C ASP A 113 -5.66 0.34 1.53
N ILE A 114 -4.94 0.35 0.38
CA ILE A 114 -3.58 -0.20 0.30
C ILE A 114 -2.63 0.45 1.32
N PHE A 115 -2.72 1.76 1.55
CA PHE A 115 -1.83 2.45 2.48
C PHE A 115 -2.16 2.13 3.95
N VAL A 116 -3.40 1.72 4.22
CA VAL A 116 -3.84 1.32 5.57
C VAL A 116 -3.49 -0.15 5.83
N GLU A 117 -3.77 -1.04 4.88
CA GLU A 117 -3.50 -2.47 5.01
C GLU A 117 -2.00 -2.77 5.08
N MET A 118 -1.19 -2.08 4.26
CA MET A 118 0.26 -2.28 4.22
C MET A 118 1.00 -1.73 5.45
N GLY A 119 0.32 -0.99 6.32
CA GLY A 119 0.84 -0.58 7.62
C GLY A 119 0.83 -1.68 8.68
N GLY A 120 0.31 -2.88 8.38
CA GLY A 120 0.29 -4.00 9.33
C GLY A 120 -0.48 -3.70 10.63
N GLY A 121 -1.51 -2.86 10.53
CA GLY A 121 -2.28 -2.35 11.67
C GLY A 121 -1.77 -1.03 12.24
N GLN A 122 -0.67 -0.50 11.72
CA GLN A 122 -0.20 0.87 11.97
C GLN A 122 -0.63 1.81 10.85
N MET A 123 -0.65 3.11 11.14
CA MET A 123 -1.05 4.16 10.18
C MET A 123 0.14 4.84 9.50
N ASN A 124 1.37 4.41 9.75
CA ASN A 124 2.58 5.04 9.20
C ASN A 124 2.57 5.11 7.66
N ARG A 125 2.23 4.01 6.98
CA ARG A 125 2.16 3.98 5.51
C ARG A 125 1.12 4.96 4.97
N TYR A 126 -0.08 4.97 5.54
CA TYR A 126 -1.10 5.98 5.22
C TYR A 126 -0.62 7.41 5.50
N GLN A 127 0.03 7.65 6.64
CA GLN A 127 0.47 8.97 7.06
C GLN A 127 1.61 9.52 6.20
N ASP A 128 2.64 8.72 5.97
CA ASP A 128 3.87 9.14 5.32
C ASP A 128 3.76 9.12 3.80
N ASP A 129 3.17 8.04 3.24
CA ASP A 129 3.17 7.82 1.79
C ASP A 129 1.97 8.49 1.10
N PHE A 130 0.91 8.85 1.84
CA PHE A 130 -0.29 9.50 1.30
C PHE A 130 -0.71 10.78 2.03
N GLU A 131 -0.99 10.73 3.34
CA GLU A 131 -1.62 11.84 4.08
C GLU A 131 -0.75 13.09 4.06
N ALA A 132 0.55 12.98 4.32
CA ALA A 132 1.47 14.10 4.28
C ALA A 132 1.55 14.75 2.88
N PRO A 133 1.76 14.00 1.78
CA PRO A 133 1.63 14.53 0.41
C PRO A 133 0.26 15.20 0.14
N PHE A 134 -0.83 14.56 0.56
CA PHE A 134 -2.19 15.09 0.38
C PHE A 134 -2.39 16.43 1.10
N LEU A 135 -1.96 16.53 2.36
CA LEU A 135 -2.05 17.76 3.14
C LEU A 135 -1.20 18.88 2.52
N GLN A 136 0.00 18.56 2.04
CA GLN A 136 0.87 19.52 1.37
C GLN A 136 0.23 20.05 0.07
N GLU A 137 -0.30 19.17 -0.78
CA GLU A 137 -0.95 19.58 -2.03
C GLU A 137 -2.26 20.35 -1.77
N THR A 138 -2.97 19.99 -0.70
CA THR A 138 -4.16 20.73 -0.25
C THR A 138 -3.80 22.15 0.19
N SER A 139 -2.73 22.32 0.96
CA SER A 139 -2.19 23.63 1.34
C SER A 139 -1.84 24.47 0.10
N ASN A 140 -1.13 23.87 -0.85
CA ASN A 140 -0.74 24.51 -2.11
C ASN A 140 -1.95 24.91 -2.96
N TYR A 141 -2.99 24.07 -3.00
CA TYR A 141 -4.23 24.33 -3.71
C TYR A 141 -4.96 25.54 -3.13
N PHE A 142 -5.22 25.53 -1.81
CA PHE A 142 -5.97 26.61 -1.16
C PHE A 142 -5.19 27.92 -1.08
N SER A 143 -3.87 27.89 -0.92
CA SER A 143 -3.03 29.11 -0.98
C SER A 143 -3.19 29.84 -2.32
N ARG A 144 -3.16 29.09 -3.43
CA ARG A 144 -3.38 29.64 -4.78
C ARG A 144 -4.81 30.15 -4.97
N LYS A 145 -5.79 29.38 -4.49
CA LYS A 145 -7.22 29.70 -4.61
C LYS A 145 -7.59 30.95 -3.80
N ALA A 146 -7.09 31.06 -2.57
CA ALA A 146 -7.30 32.21 -1.70
C ALA A 146 -6.69 33.48 -2.30
N SER A 147 -5.45 33.41 -2.78
CA SER A 147 -4.78 34.53 -3.45
C SER A 147 -5.59 35.06 -4.64
N LYS A 148 -6.11 34.16 -5.48
CA LYS A 148 -6.99 34.53 -6.60
C LYS A 148 -8.30 35.17 -6.13
N TRP A 149 -8.94 34.63 -5.10
CA TRP A 149 -10.21 35.16 -4.61
C TRP A 149 -10.08 36.51 -3.92
N ILE A 150 -8.96 36.80 -3.26
CA ILE A 150 -8.72 38.12 -2.65
C ILE A 150 -8.70 39.23 -3.71
N GLU A 151 -8.20 38.94 -4.92
CA GLU A 151 -8.20 39.89 -6.04
C GLU A 151 -9.58 40.04 -6.70
N GLU A 152 -10.34 38.94 -6.78
CA GLU A 152 -11.57 38.85 -7.57
C GLU A 152 -12.87 39.03 -6.78
N ALA A 153 -12.88 38.80 -5.46
CA ALA A 153 -14.10 38.67 -4.66
C ALA A 153 -14.22 39.76 -3.58
N SER A 154 -15.46 40.08 -3.22
CA SER A 154 -15.73 40.88 -2.02
C SER A 154 -15.45 40.05 -0.75
N CYS A 155 -15.15 40.71 0.37
CA CYS A 155 -14.89 40.02 1.64
C CYS A 155 -16.03 39.07 2.08
N PRO A 156 -17.33 39.44 1.98
CA PRO A 156 -18.42 38.50 2.23
C PRO A 156 -18.42 37.28 1.29
N ASP A 157 -18.16 37.48 -0.01
CA ASP A 157 -18.12 36.39 -0.98
C ASP A 157 -16.95 35.45 -0.74
N TYR A 158 -15.81 35.99 -0.32
CA TYR A 158 -14.64 35.20 0.08
C TYR A 158 -14.99 34.26 1.25
N LEU A 159 -15.58 34.80 2.31
CA LEU A 159 -15.93 34.00 3.50
C LEU A 159 -16.92 32.89 3.17
N LEU A 160 -17.94 33.18 2.36
CA LEU A 160 -18.91 32.17 1.90
C LEU A 160 -18.25 31.06 1.08
N LYS A 161 -17.38 31.42 0.13
CA LYS A 161 -16.66 30.44 -0.70
C LYS A 161 -15.70 29.58 0.11
N SER A 162 -15.02 30.16 1.10
CA SER A 162 -14.12 29.46 1.99
C SER A 162 -14.86 28.47 2.89
N GLU A 163 -16.01 28.86 3.47
CA GLU A 163 -16.86 27.98 4.26
C GLU A 163 -17.39 26.79 3.44
N GLU A 164 -17.88 27.05 2.22
CA GLU A 164 -18.34 25.98 1.32
C GLU A 164 -17.22 25.00 0.95
N CYS A 165 -16.00 25.50 0.70
CA CYS A 165 -14.87 24.66 0.39
C CYS A 165 -14.44 23.81 1.60
N LEU A 166 -14.39 24.40 2.79
CA LEU A 166 -14.07 23.67 4.01
C LEU A 166 -15.06 22.52 4.22
N LYS A 167 -16.36 22.77 4.07
CA LYS A 167 -17.38 21.73 4.17
C LYS A 167 -17.16 20.61 3.16
N LYS A 168 -16.87 20.94 1.90
CA LYS A 168 -16.57 19.97 0.86
C LYS A 168 -15.29 19.17 1.12
N GLU A 169 -14.30 19.73 1.80
CA GLU A 169 -13.07 19.00 2.16
C GLU A 169 -13.30 18.08 3.37
N VAL A 170 -14.04 18.53 4.39
CA VAL A 170 -14.43 17.67 5.52
C VAL A 170 -15.32 16.51 5.05
N ASP A 171 -16.23 16.75 4.11
CA ASP A 171 -17.04 15.70 3.50
C ASP A 171 -16.16 14.62 2.85
N LYS A 172 -15.01 14.95 2.23
CA LYS A 172 -14.09 13.95 1.63
C LYS A 172 -13.55 12.98 2.69
N VAL A 173 -13.29 13.47 3.89
CA VAL A 173 -12.84 12.63 5.01
C VAL A 173 -13.88 11.57 5.34
N SER A 174 -15.14 11.97 5.48
CA SER A 174 -16.22 11.01 5.77
C SER A 174 -16.48 10.01 4.63
N ASN A 175 -16.13 10.35 3.39
CA ASN A 175 -16.40 9.51 2.22
C ASN A 175 -15.28 8.50 1.95
N TYR A 176 -14.01 8.92 1.97
CA TYR A 176 -12.91 8.07 1.52
C TYR A 176 -11.56 8.26 2.23
N LEU A 177 -11.32 9.31 3.02
CA LEU A 177 -10.07 9.43 3.79
C LEU A 177 -10.20 8.77 5.17
N HIS A 178 -9.07 8.49 5.81
CA HIS A 178 -9.09 8.02 7.19
C HIS A 178 -9.49 9.15 8.15
N SER A 179 -10.25 8.83 9.19
CA SER A 179 -10.77 9.80 10.18
C SER A 179 -9.67 10.61 10.88
N SER A 180 -8.46 10.06 11.00
CA SER A 180 -7.30 10.78 11.57
C SER A 180 -6.89 12.03 10.77
N THR A 181 -7.31 12.13 9.51
CA THR A 181 -6.96 13.23 8.60
C THR A 181 -7.76 14.49 8.89
N GLU A 182 -8.96 14.40 9.47
CA GLU A 182 -9.89 15.53 9.60
C GLU A 182 -9.28 16.71 10.35
N THR A 183 -8.71 16.48 11.53
CA THR A 183 -8.11 17.55 12.34
C THR A 183 -6.94 18.22 11.61
N LYS A 184 -6.05 17.43 11.01
CA LYS A 184 -4.88 17.95 10.28
C LYS A 184 -5.28 18.72 9.02
N LEU A 185 -6.30 18.25 8.31
CA LEU A 185 -6.85 18.89 7.12
C LEU A 185 -7.44 20.26 7.45
N MET A 186 -8.21 20.36 8.54
CA MET A 186 -8.74 21.64 9.01
C MET A 186 -7.62 22.62 9.36
N GLU A 187 -6.61 22.20 10.11
CA GLU A 187 -5.45 23.05 10.45
C GLU A 187 -4.75 23.59 9.20
N VAL A 188 -4.52 22.74 8.20
CA VAL A 188 -3.91 23.15 6.92
C VAL A 188 -4.76 24.20 6.22
N ILE A 189 -6.07 23.98 6.07
CA ILE A 189 -6.96 24.90 5.36
C ILE A 189 -7.04 26.26 6.09
N PHE A 190 -7.14 26.25 7.43
CA PHE A 190 -7.16 27.48 8.22
C PHE A 190 -5.84 28.26 8.18
N SER A 191 -4.71 27.60 7.93
CA SER A 191 -3.40 28.26 7.86
C SER A 191 -3.16 29.06 6.58
N VAL A 192 -3.94 28.79 5.52
CA VAL A 192 -3.77 29.39 4.18
C VAL A 192 -4.95 30.25 3.74
N ALA A 193 -6.01 30.31 4.55
CA ALA A 193 -7.22 31.12 4.34
C ALA A 193 -7.10 32.51 5.00
#